data_AF-A0A7D5JZU0-F1
#
_entry.id   AF-A0A7D5JZU0-F1
#
_cell.length_a   1.000
_cell.length_b   1.000
_cell.length_c   1.000
_cell.angle_alpha   90.00
_cell.angle_beta   90.00
_cell.angle_gamma   90.00
#
_symmetry.space_group_name_H-M   'P 1'
#
loop_
_entity.id
_entity.type
_entity.pdbx_description
1 polymer ?
#
loop_
_entity_poly.entity_id
_entity_poly.type
_entity_poly.pdbx_seq_one_letter_code
_entity_poly.pdbx_strand_id
1 'polypeptide(L)' 'MSSLTDRFGGESSWSGEHEYKVVPAPSSLLWFRIKHDETEQLLNELAHDGWELDEAVVNWWGGADLILRRER' A
#
# COMPACT_ATOMS: atom_id res chain seq x y z
N MET A 1 35.62 30.35 -15.86
CA MET A 1 34.35 29.96 -16.50
C MET A 1 33.91 28.66 -15.87
N SER A 2 33.02 28.76 -14.88
CA SER A 2 32.54 27.63 -14.08
C SER A 2 31.62 26.76 -14.92
N SER A 3 31.99 25.51 -15.14
CA SER A 3 31.12 24.54 -15.80
C SER A 3 30.16 23.94 -14.77
N LEU A 4 28.89 24.10 -15.07
CA LEU A 4 27.73 23.88 -14.21
C LEU A 4 27.30 22.41 -14.24
N THR A 5 28.23 21.49 -13.97
CA THR A 5 27.99 20.03 -14.01
C THR A 5 27.61 19.42 -12.66
N ASP A 6 27.39 20.24 -11.64
CA ASP A 6 27.05 19.81 -10.27
C ASP A 6 25.53 19.89 -9.97
N ARG A 7 24.68 19.36 -10.88
CA ARG A 7 23.22 19.50 -10.71
C ARG A 7 22.36 18.28 -11.00
N PHE A 8 22.98 17.13 -11.24
CA PHE A 8 22.25 15.87 -11.30
C PHE A 8 22.91 14.83 -10.38
N GLY A 9 23.19 15.25 -9.14
CA GLY A 9 22.93 14.38 -8.01
C GLY A 9 21.42 14.17 -7.98
N GLY A 10 20.94 13.19 -8.74
CA GLY A 10 19.59 12.69 -8.60
C GLY A 10 19.53 12.06 -7.22
N GLU A 11 19.26 12.89 -6.22
CA GLU A 11 18.75 12.48 -4.94
C GLU A 11 17.50 11.67 -5.28
N SER A 12 17.65 10.34 -5.31
CA SER A 12 16.56 9.47 -4.97
C SER A 12 16.24 9.80 -3.52
N SER A 13 15.49 10.89 -3.32
CA SER A 13 14.57 11.04 -2.22
C SER A 13 13.51 9.96 -2.41
N TRP A 14 13.92 8.71 -2.27
CA TRP A 14 13.09 7.76 -1.57
C TRP A 14 13.12 8.26 -0.14
N SER A 15 12.22 9.20 0.13
CA SER A 15 11.77 9.57 1.46
C SER A 15 11.42 8.29 2.20
N GLY A 16 12.41 7.71 2.89
CA GLY A 16 12.27 6.50 3.71
C GLY A 16 11.45 6.75 4.98
N GLU A 17 10.51 7.69 4.92
CA GLU A 17 9.60 8.11 5.98
C GLU A 17 8.42 7.13 6.11
N HIS A 18 8.11 6.39 5.04
CA HIS A 18 6.97 5.48 5.00
C HIS A 18 7.40 4.04 4.67
N GLU A 19 6.89 3.10 5.46
CA GLU A 19 6.92 1.67 5.20
C GLU A 19 5.64 1.26 4.46
N TYR A 20 5.74 0.42 3.44
CA TYR A 20 4.60 -0.05 2.66
C TYR A 20 4.47 -1.58 2.74
N LYS A 21 3.23 -2.07 2.76
CA LYS A 21 2.91 -3.50 2.59
C LYS A 21 1.69 -3.68 1.70
N VAL A 22 1.62 -4.84 1.03
CA VAL A 22 0.47 -5.24 0.22
C VAL A 22 -0.15 -6.47 0.84
N VAL A 23 -1.46 -6.42 1.08
CA VAL A 23 -2.22 -7.53 1.66
C VAL A 23 -3.44 -7.81 0.77
N PRO A 24 -3.68 -9.05 0.34
CA PRO A 24 -4.88 -9.37 -0.43
C PRO A 24 -6.12 -9.26 0.46
N ALA A 25 -7.17 -8.62 -0.05
CA ALA A 25 -8.45 -8.53 0.63
C ALA A 25 -9.08 -9.93 0.78
N PRO A 26 -9.67 -10.25 1.95
CA PRO A 26 -10.41 -11.48 2.16
C PRO A 26 -11.49 -11.67 1.09
N SER A 27 -11.40 -12.76 0.33
CA SER A 27 -12.33 -13.09 -0.73
C SER A 27 -12.82 -14.53 -0.58
N SER A 28 -14.08 -14.77 -0.94
CA SER A 28 -14.62 -16.13 -0.98
C SER A 28 -14.38 -16.75 -2.36
N LEU A 29 -13.62 -17.84 -2.41
CA LEU A 29 -13.39 -18.64 -3.62
C LEU A 29 -14.69 -19.15 -4.27
N LEU A 30 -15.77 -19.29 -3.49
CA LEU A 30 -17.05 -19.78 -3.99
C LEU A 30 -17.89 -18.71 -4.71
N TRP A 31 -17.56 -17.42 -4.54
CA TRP A 31 -18.40 -16.33 -5.04
C TRP A 31 -17.63 -15.17 -5.68
N PHE A 32 -16.29 -15.25 -5.79
CA PHE A 32 -15.42 -14.17 -6.29
C PHE A 32 -15.81 -12.79 -5.73
N ARG A 33 -16.27 -12.78 -4.48
CA ARG A 33 -16.75 -11.59 -3.77
C ARG A 33 -15.80 -11.30 -2.64
N ILE A 34 -15.34 -10.06 -2.60
CA ILE A 34 -14.66 -9.49 -1.45
C ILE A 34 -15.63 -9.53 -0.28
N LYS A 35 -15.19 -10.10 0.83
CA LYS A 35 -15.98 -10.10 2.06
C LYS A 35 -15.71 -8.79 2.78
N HIS A 36 -16.67 -7.88 2.65
CA HIS A 36 -16.55 -6.53 3.19
C HIS A 36 -16.25 -6.54 4.69
N ASP A 37 -17.04 -7.28 5.48
CA ASP A 37 -16.89 -7.35 6.93
C ASP A 37 -15.52 -7.91 7.36
N GLU A 38 -15.02 -8.93 6.67
CA GLU A 38 -13.68 -9.49 6.94
C GLU A 38 -12.57 -8.52 6.51
N THR A 39 -12.79 -7.75 5.44
CA THR A 39 -11.85 -6.72 4.98
C THR A 39 -11.79 -5.55 5.96
N GLU A 40 -12.93 -5.08 6.47
CA GLU A 40 -12.98 -4.06 7.51
C GLU A 40 -12.32 -4.52 8.80
N GLN A 41 -12.56 -5.77 9.21
CA GLN A 41 -11.90 -6.34 10.39
C GLN A 41 -10.38 -6.37 10.21
N LEU A 42 -9.90 -6.85 9.05
CA LEU A 42 -8.48 -6.86 8.72
C LEU A 42 -7.86 -5.46 8.74
N LEU A 43 -8.54 -4.47 8.15
CA LEU A 43 -8.07 -3.08 8.16
C LEU A 43 -8.04 -2.49 9.57
N ASN A 44 -9.00 -2.82 10.43
CA ASN A 44 -9.00 -2.38 11.82
C ASN A 44 -7.84 -2.99 12.63
N GLU A 45 -7.55 -4.28 12.42
CA GLU A 45 -6.39 -4.94 13.04
C GLU A 45 -5.08 -4.29 12.57
N LEU A 46 -4.96 -4.02 11.27
CA LEU A 46 -3.79 -3.36 10.71
C LEU A 46 -3.64 -1.91 11.19
N ALA A 47 -4.75 -1.17 11.31
CA ALA A 47 -4.75 0.18 11.88
C ALA A 47 -4.31 0.18 13.35
N HIS A 48 -4.67 -0.86 14.11
CA HIS A 48 -4.16 -1.05 15.48
C HIS A 48 -2.64 -1.23 15.52
N ASP A 49 -2.06 -1.89 14.52
CA ASP A 49 -0.61 -2.07 14.34
C ASP A 49 0.10 -0.84 13.72
N GLY A 50 -0.64 0.26 13.52
CA GLY A 50 -0.15 1.51 12.93
C GLY A 50 -0.10 1.52 11.41
N TRP A 51 -0.76 0.57 10.73
CA TRP A 51 -0.85 0.52 9.28
C TRP A 51 -2.13 1.19 8.79
N GLU A 52 -1.98 2.18 7.91
CA GLU A 52 -3.09 2.90 7.29
C GLU A 52 -3.31 2.40 5.86
N LEU A 53 -4.56 2.31 5.44
CA LEU A 53 -4.89 2.04 4.04
C LEU A 53 -4.53 3.25 3.18
N ASP A 54 -3.63 3.04 2.23
CA ASP A 54 -3.24 4.05 1.25
C ASP A 54 -4.07 3.89 -0.03
N GLU A 55 -4.18 2.67 -0.56
CA GLU A 55 -4.92 2.38 -1.78
C GLU A 55 -5.53 0.97 -1.78
N ALA A 56 -6.66 0.79 -2.45
CA ALA A 56 -7.27 -0.52 -2.69
C ALA A 56 -7.39 -0.75 -4.20
N VAL A 57 -6.66 -1.74 -4.71
CA VAL A 57 -6.61 -2.06 -6.14
C VAL A 57 -7.47 -3.28 -6.42
N VAL A 58 -8.59 -3.09 -7.11
CA VAL A 58 -9.43 -4.21 -7.55
C VAL A 58 -8.77 -4.90 -8.73
N ASN A 59 -8.51 -6.20 -8.60
CA ASN A 59 -7.92 -7.00 -9.67
C ASN A 59 -8.99 -7.59 -10.60
N TRP A 60 -8.60 -7.81 -11.85
CA TRP A 60 -9.44 -8.36 -12.93
C TRP A 60 -9.97 -9.79 -12.66
N TRP A 61 -9.50 -10.45 -11.61
CA TRP A 61 -9.97 -11.76 -11.15
C TRP A 61 -11.05 -11.68 -10.05
N GLY A 62 -11.54 -10.48 -9.71
CA GLY A 62 -12.60 -10.28 -8.73
C GLY A 62 -12.13 -10.19 -7.27
N GLY A 63 -10.82 -10.08 -7.04
CA GLY A 63 -10.23 -9.76 -5.73
C GLY A 63 -9.84 -8.28 -5.63
N ALA A 64 -9.32 -7.89 -4.47
CA ALA A 64 -8.66 -6.60 -4.29
C ALA A 64 -7.36 -6.78 -3.51
N ASP A 65 -6.36 -5.99 -3.86
CA ASP A 65 -5.11 -5.87 -3.11
C ASP A 65 -5.15 -4.55 -2.33
N LEU A 66 -4.89 -4.63 -1.03
CA LEU A 66 -4.86 -3.49 -0.12
C LEU A 66 -3.42 -3.05 0.06
N ILE A 67 -3.11 -1.83 -0.38
CA ILE A 67 -1.83 -1.18 -0.20
C ILE A 67 -1.90 -0.38 1.08
N LEU A 68 -1.05 -0.74 2.03
CA LEU A 68 -1.01 -0.14 3.36
C LEU A 68 0.31 0.59 3.52
N ARG A 69 0.27 1.72 4.23
CA ARG A 69 1.43 2.53 4.58
C ARG A 69 1.51 2.73 6.09
N ARG A 70 2.71 2.99 6.60
CA ARG A 70 2.96 3.36 8.00
C ARG A 70 4.16 4.28 8.07
N GLU A 71 4.13 5.27 8.96
CA GLU A 71 5.31 6.08 9.27
C GLU A 71 6.38 5.27 10.02
N ARG A 72 7.64 5.41 9.64
CA ARG A 72 8.76 4.61 10.17
C ARG A 72 9.26 5.09 11.54
#